data_AF-A0A3E0HM43-F1
#
_entry.id   AF-A0A3E0HM43-F1
#
_cell.length_a   1.000
_cell.length_b   1.000
_cell.length_c   1.000
_cell.angle_alpha   90.00
_cell.angle_beta   90.00
_cell.angle_gamma   90.00
#
_symmetry.space_group_name_H-M   'P 1'
#
loop_
_entity.id
_entity.type
_entity.pdbx_description
1 polymer ?
#
loop_
_entity_poly.entity_id
_entity_poly.type
_entity_poly.pdbx_seq_one_letter_code
_entity_poly.pdbx_strand_id
1 'polypeptide(L)' 'MTIETASAKVRDVGVNDEPEDYNLPIWAGLMPLKQIVLPPISDKNLKEGIQVPNHVIEYYNMHK' A
#
# COMPACT_ATOMS: atom_id res chain seq x y z
N MET A 1 -10.99 -10.77 20.97
CA MET A 1 -12.00 -9.73 20.73
C MET A 1 -12.78 -10.12 19.50
N THR A 2 -14.11 -10.14 19.56
CA THR A 2 -14.97 -10.57 18.43
C THR A 2 -15.58 -9.34 17.79
N ILE A 3 -15.53 -9.26 16.46
CA ILE A 3 -16.27 -8.23 15.72
C ILE A 3 -17.71 -8.74 15.60
N GLU A 4 -18.63 -8.17 16.38
CA GLU A 4 -20.04 -8.59 16.38
C GLU A 4 -20.80 -8.10 15.14
N THR A 5 -20.45 -6.92 14.63
CA THR A 5 -20.98 -6.39 13.37
C THR A 5 -19.92 -5.52 12.66
N ALA A 6 -19.94 -5.52 11.32
CA ALA A 6 -19.10 -4.66 10.50
C ALA A 6 -19.77 -4.39 9.14
N SER A 7 -19.41 -3.29 8.49
CA SER A 7 -19.71 -3.01 7.09
C SER A 7 -18.50 -2.39 6.40
N ALA A 8 -18.36 -2.61 5.10
CA ALA A 8 -17.27 -2.08 4.28
C ALA A 8 -17.78 -1.77 2.86
N LYS A 9 -17.14 -0.81 2.18
CA LYS A 9 -17.44 -0.45 0.79
C LYS A 9 -16.15 -0.31 0.00
N VAL A 10 -16.13 -0.87 -1.22
CA VAL A 10 -15.00 -0.82 -2.14
C VAL A 10 -15.46 -0.20 -3.46
N ARG A 11 -14.61 0.63 -4.07
CA ARG A 11 -14.75 1.09 -5.45
C ARG A 11 -13.42 0.87 -6.16
N ASP A 12 -13.33 -0.23 -6.88
CA ASP A 12 -12.16 -0.62 -7.68
C ASP A 12 -12.57 -0.71 -9.15
N VAL A 13 -12.96 0.44 -9.70
CA VAL A 13 -13.40 0.59 -11.09
C VAL A 13 -12.80 1.86 -11.67
N GLY A 14 -12.71 1.91 -13.00
CA GLY A 14 -12.14 3.02 -13.76
C GLY A 14 -12.90 4.35 -13.63
N VAL A 15 -12.49 5.30 -14.47
CA VAL A 15 -13.21 6.55 -14.68
C VAL A 15 -14.56 6.25 -15.33
N ASN A 16 -15.57 7.06 -15.01
CA ASN A 16 -16.92 6.94 -15.56
C ASN A 16 -17.36 8.33 -16.03
N ASP A 17 -16.90 8.71 -17.22
CA ASP A 17 -17.22 9.99 -17.86
C ASP A 17 -18.53 9.89 -18.67
N GLU A 18 -19.17 11.04 -18.88
CA GLU A 18 -20.35 11.15 -19.73
C GLU A 18 -19.97 11.05 -21.23
N PRO A 19 -20.86 10.57 -22.12
CA PRO A 19 -20.56 10.39 -23.54
C PRO A 19 -19.98 11.62 -24.25
N GLU A 20 -20.42 12.82 -23.87
CA GLU A 20 -19.99 14.08 -24.47
C GLU A 20 -18.52 14.41 -24.14
N ASP A 21 -18.03 13.99 -22.97
CA ASP A 21 -16.71 14.33 -22.44
C ASP A 21 -15.57 13.59 -23.15
N TYR A 22 -15.84 12.44 -23.78
CA TYR A 22 -14.84 11.65 -24.50
C TYR A 22 -14.18 12.38 -25.69
N ASN A 23 -14.80 13.46 -26.19
CA ASN A 23 -14.26 14.26 -27.27
C ASN A 23 -13.35 15.40 -26.78
N LEU A 24 -13.30 15.66 -25.48
CA LEU A 24 -12.46 16.69 -24.90
C LEU A 24 -11.00 16.20 -24.84
N PRO A 25 -10.01 17.03 -25.19
CA PRO A 25 -8.59 16.65 -25.13
C PRO A 25 -8.04 16.76 -23.69
N ILE A 26 -8.67 16.05 -22.74
CA ILE A 26 -8.33 16.05 -21.31
C ILE A 26 -7.90 14.63 -20.90
N TRP A 27 -6.87 14.53 -20.06
CA TRP A 27 -6.44 13.23 -19.52
C TRP A 27 -7.42 12.72 -18.46
N ALA A 28 -7.83 11.46 -18.59
CA ALA A 28 -8.60 10.72 -17.60
C ALA A 28 -7.93 9.37 -17.33
N GLY A 29 -7.78 9.00 -16.06
CA GLY A 29 -7.14 7.74 -15.68
C GLY A 29 -7.08 7.54 -14.18
N LEU A 30 -6.53 6.40 -13.78
CA LEU A 30 -6.24 6.09 -12.38
C LEU A 30 -4.76 6.33 -12.09
N MET A 31 -4.47 6.83 -10.89
CA MET A 31 -3.12 6.82 -10.33
C MET A 31 -3.10 5.82 -9.16
N PRO A 32 -2.70 4.55 -9.40
CA PRO A 32 -2.73 3.53 -8.37
C PRO A 32 -1.73 3.84 -7.25
N LEU A 33 -2.14 3.57 -6.01
CA LEU A 33 -1.26 3.65 -4.84
C LEU A 33 -0.95 2.23 -4.37
N LYS A 34 0.33 1.98 -4.06
CA LYS A 34 0.80 0.76 -3.43
C LYS A 34 1.51 1.11 -2.14
N GLN A 35 1.22 0.39 -1.06
CA GLN A 35 2.03 0.41 0.13
C GLN A 35 3.25 -0.52 -0.06
N ILE A 36 4.45 0.00 0.22
CA ILE A 36 5.70 -0.76 0.16
C ILE A 36 6.39 -0.72 1.51
N VAL A 37 7.09 -1.79 1.85
CA VAL A 37 7.94 -1.85 3.04
C VAL A 37 9.37 -1.51 2.64
N LEU A 38 10.00 -0.60 3.37
CA LEU A 38 11.39 -0.22 3.18
C LEU A 38 12.32 -1.11 4.02
N PRO A 39 13.64 -1.17 3.71
CA PRO A 39 14.59 -1.94 4.50
C PRO A 39 14.49 -1.59 6.00
N PRO A 40 14.58 -2.58 6.90
CA PRO A 40 14.56 -2.33 8.33
C PRO A 40 15.75 -1.47 8.76
N ILE A 41 15.50 -0.53 9.65
CA ILE A 41 16.51 0.40 10.16
C ILE A 41 16.70 0.12 11.65
N SER A 42 17.91 -0.27 12.03
CA SER A 42 18.25 -0.47 13.45
C SER A 42 18.33 0.85 14.19
N ASP A 43 18.00 0.82 15.49
CA ASP A 43 18.17 1.97 16.38
C ASP A 43 19.65 2.37 16.48
N LYS A 44 19.93 3.68 16.56
CA LYS A 44 21.29 4.22 16.68
C LYS A 44 21.99 3.80 17.97
N ASN A 45 21.23 3.51 19.03
CA ASN A 45 21.72 3.09 20.33
C ASN A 45 21.77 1.56 20.48
N LEU A 46 21.42 0.81 19.43
CA LEU A 46 21.50 -0.65 19.45
C LEU A 46 22.97 -1.08 19.58
N LYS A 47 23.24 -2.05 20.47
CA LYS A 47 24.59 -2.59 20.62
C LYS A 47 25.07 -3.19 19.30
N GLU A 48 26.34 -2.98 19.00
CA GLU A 48 26.98 -3.51 17.80
C GLU A 48 26.87 -5.04 17.72
N GLY A 49 26.73 -5.56 16.50
CA GLY A 49 26.63 -7.00 16.23
C GLY A 49 25.23 -7.60 16.44
N ILE A 50 24.26 -6.85 16.97
CA ILE A 50 22.87 -7.31 17.02
C ILE A 50 22.27 -7.26 15.61
N GLN A 51 21.93 -8.42 15.09
CA GLN A 51 21.31 -8.57 13.77
C GLN A 51 19.80 -8.35 13.83
N VAL A 52 19.23 -7.92 12.69
CA VAL A 52 17.78 -7.84 12.51
C VAL A 52 17.19 -9.26 12.61
N PRO A 53 16.13 -9.50 13.40
CA PRO A 53 15.52 -10.82 13.50
C PRO A 53 15.01 -11.35 12.15
N ASN A 54 15.14 -12.67 11.93
CA ASN A 54 14.75 -13.31 10.67
C ASN A 54 13.31 -13.00 10.24
N HIS A 55 12.35 -13.03 11.17
CA HIS A 55 10.95 -12.73 10.86
C HIS A 55 10.72 -11.30 10.34
N VAL A 56 11.56 -10.34 10.73
CA VAL A 56 11.50 -8.96 10.21
C VAL A 56 12.04 -8.91 8.78
N ILE A 57 13.14 -9.63 8.51
CA ILE A 57 13.71 -9.75 7.15
C ILE A 57 12.74 -10.47 6.21
N GLU A 58 12.09 -11.53 6.67
CA GLU A 58 11.06 -12.26 5.92
C GLU A 58 9.88 -11.35 5.56
N TYR A 59 9.34 -10.62 6.54
CA TYR A 59 8.26 -9.67 6.30
C TYR A 59 8.67 -8.58 5.28
N TYR A 60 9.86 -7.99 5.43
CA TYR A 60 10.39 -7.04 4.44
C TYR A 60 10.47 -7.65 3.03
N ASN A 61 10.97 -8.88 2.91
CA ASN A 61 11.07 -9.56 1.62
C ASN A 61 9.72 -9.87 0.98
N MET A 62 8.68 -10.13 1.79
CA MET A 62 7.32 -10.39 1.33
C MET A 62 6.59 -9.13 0.87
N HIS A 63 6.96 -7.95 1.37
CA HIS A 63 6.18 -6.72 1.24
C HIS A 63 6.92 -5.50 0.64
N LYS A 64 8.16 -5.70 0.16
CA LYS A 64 8.91 -4.69 -0.61
C LYS A 64 8.39 -4.47 -2.03
#